data_AF-A0A7I8CK27-F1
#
_entry.id   AF-A0A7I8CK27-F1
#
_cell.length_a   1.000
_cell.length_b   1.000
_cell.length_c   1.000
_cell.angle_alpha   90.00
_cell.angle_beta   90.00
_cell.angle_gamma   90.00
#
_symmetry.space_group_name_H-M   'P 1'
#
loop_
_entity.id
_entity.type
_entity.pdbx_description
1 polymer ?
#
loop_
_entity_poly.entity_id
_entity_poly.type
_entity_poly.pdbx_seq_one_letter_code
_entity_poly.pdbx_strand_id
1 'polypeptide(L)'
;MRKGSRHWVAALLISAVPLVAEAQGEMPSAPAQSKPDAATASASRADSKAQKQALKEQRKAERKQARQVRNAELKNLERNGYGPQAAPDQYPENLLNAERKSAPQKAIPVGPASSN
;
A
#
# COMPACT_ATOMS: atom_id res chain seq x y z
N MET A 1 29.72 27.16 14.71
CA MET A 1 28.37 27.59 15.16
C MET A 1 27.61 27.97 13.89
N ARG A 2 26.53 27.32 13.44
CA ARG A 2 25.21 27.10 14.08
C ARG A 2 24.61 25.80 13.51
N LYS A 3 24.21 24.86 14.36
CA LYS A 3 23.37 23.71 13.97
C LYS A 3 21.92 24.07 14.27
N GLY A 4 21.07 24.08 13.24
CA GLY A 4 19.64 24.36 13.37
C GLY A 4 18.88 23.09 13.72
N SER A 5 18.40 23.02 14.96
CA SER A 5 17.59 21.92 15.49
C SER A 5 16.17 21.96 14.92
N ARG A 6 15.74 20.88 14.25
CA ARG A 6 14.34 20.70 13.88
C ARG A 6 13.66 19.86 14.96
N HIS A 7 13.17 20.54 16.00
CA HIS A 7 12.24 19.95 16.94
C HIS A 7 10.83 20.13 16.38
N TRP A 8 10.26 19.08 15.79
CA TRP A 8 8.82 19.01 15.62
C TRP A 8 8.23 18.59 16.97
N VAL A 9 7.64 19.56 17.64
CA VAL A 9 6.88 19.40 18.89
C VAL A 9 5.62 18.56 18.61
N ALA A 10 5.26 17.80 19.62
CA ALA A 10 4.30 16.72 19.66
C ALA A 10 2.81 17.14 19.68
N ALA A 11 1.98 16.12 19.41
CA ALA A 11 0.71 15.77 20.07
C ALA A 11 -0.56 16.64 19.88
N LEU A 12 -1.64 15.99 19.40
CA LEU A 12 -3.01 15.94 19.96
C LEU A 12 -3.89 15.14 18.96
N LEU A 13 -4.35 13.91 19.23
CA LEU A 13 -5.51 13.44 20.02
C LEU A 13 -6.92 13.86 19.55
N ILE A 14 -7.68 12.82 19.15
CA ILE A 14 -9.07 12.47 19.48
C ILE A 14 -10.25 13.17 18.76
N SER A 15 -11.25 12.33 18.45
CA SER A 15 -12.70 12.59 18.23
C SER A 15 -13.13 12.76 16.77
N ALA A 16 -14.24 12.23 16.25
CA ALA A 16 -15.30 11.36 16.74
C ALA A 16 -16.08 10.86 15.50
N VAL A 17 -16.69 9.67 15.60
CA VAL A 17 -17.66 9.14 14.63
C VAL A 17 -18.99 9.89 14.79
N PRO A 18 -19.65 10.29 13.69
CA PRO A 18 -21.11 10.28 13.66
C PRO A 18 -21.63 9.22 12.69
N LEU A 19 -22.27 8.22 13.28
CA LEU A 19 -23.31 7.39 12.69
C LEU A 19 -24.48 8.33 12.34
N VAL A 20 -24.80 8.52 11.06
CA VAL A 20 -26.02 9.20 10.64
C VAL A 20 -26.97 8.21 10.02
N ALA A 21 -28.18 8.26 10.57
CA ALA A 21 -29.34 7.45 10.34
C ALA A 21 -29.84 7.44 8.89
N GLU A 22 -30.36 6.28 8.55
CA GLU A 22 -31.31 6.00 7.48
C GLU A 22 -32.55 6.90 7.60
N ALA A 23 -32.90 7.59 6.52
CA ALA A 23 -34.19 8.25 6.35
C ALA A 23 -34.73 7.90 4.96
N GLN A 24 -35.68 6.97 4.94
CA GLN A 24 -36.62 6.77 3.85
C GLN A 24 -37.63 7.93 3.89
N GLY A 25 -37.95 8.52 2.73
CA GLY A 25 -38.97 9.56 2.64
C GLY A 25 -39.09 10.14 1.23
N GLU A 26 -40.23 9.85 0.62
CA GLU A 26 -40.91 10.45 -0.53
C GLU A 26 -40.17 11.21 -1.65
N MET A 27 -40.49 10.80 -2.89
CA MET A 27 -40.50 11.62 -4.10
C MET A 27 -41.46 12.82 -3.93
N PRO A 28 -41.12 14.02 -4.46
CA PRO A 28 -41.86 14.43 -5.66
C PRO A 28 -41.05 15.25 -6.68
N SER A 29 -41.48 15.09 -7.95
CA SER A 29 -41.55 16.10 -9.01
C SER A 29 -40.29 16.79 -9.54
N ALA A 30 -40.04 16.47 -10.82
CA ALA A 30 -39.57 17.35 -11.91
C ALA A 30 -38.22 18.09 -11.74
N PRO A 31 -37.20 17.77 -12.56
CA PRO A 31 -36.10 18.71 -12.74
C PRO A 31 -36.54 19.85 -13.65
N ALA A 32 -36.84 21.02 -13.07
CA ALA A 32 -36.77 22.28 -13.78
C ALA A 32 -35.35 22.44 -14.34
N GLN A 33 -35.24 22.65 -15.66
CA GLN A 33 -33.98 22.91 -16.35
C GLN A 33 -33.43 24.28 -15.93
N SER A 34 -32.67 24.32 -14.84
CA SER A 34 -31.73 25.40 -14.58
C SER A 34 -30.54 25.21 -15.53
N LYS A 35 -30.37 26.12 -16.49
CA LYS A 35 -29.14 26.23 -17.28
C LYS A 35 -27.95 26.32 -16.31
N PRO A 36 -26.98 25.38 -16.31
CA PRO A 36 -25.78 25.59 -15.51
C PRO A 36 -24.91 26.62 -16.21
N ASP A 37 -24.61 27.71 -15.49
CA ASP A 37 -23.58 28.67 -15.84
C ASP A 37 -22.29 27.95 -16.28
N ALA A 38 -21.82 28.27 -17.48
CA ALA A 38 -20.63 27.68 -18.08
C ALA A 38 -19.35 27.93 -17.24
N ALA A 39 -19.38 28.89 -16.33
CA ALA A 39 -18.29 29.18 -15.39
C ALA A 39 -18.12 28.08 -14.32
N THR A 40 -19.22 27.53 -13.79
CA THR A 40 -19.21 26.51 -12.72
C THR A 40 -18.79 25.13 -13.25
N ALA A 41 -19.07 24.86 -14.53
CA ALA A 41 -18.61 23.66 -15.22
C ALA A 41 -17.10 23.64 -15.50
N SER A 42 -16.44 24.81 -15.54
CA SER A 42 -14.99 24.92 -15.78
C SER A 42 -14.18 24.66 -14.50
N ALA A 43 -14.61 25.23 -13.37
CA ALA A 43 -13.98 25.02 -12.06
C ALA A 43 -14.04 23.55 -11.61
N SER A 44 -15.23 22.92 -11.68
CA SER A 44 -15.43 21.51 -11.34
C SER A 44 -14.60 20.53 -12.18
N ARG A 45 -14.31 20.87 -13.45
CA ARG A 45 -13.41 20.08 -14.32
C ARG A 45 -11.93 20.27 -13.96
N ALA A 46 -11.54 21.47 -13.52
CA ALA A 46 -10.18 21.75 -13.06
C ALA A 46 -9.87 21.01 -11.75
N ASP A 47 -10.79 21.01 -10.79
CA ASP A 47 -10.68 20.26 -9.52
C ASP A 47 -10.62 18.74 -9.77
N SER A 48 -11.45 18.25 -10.70
CA SER A 48 -11.42 16.85 -11.13
C SER A 48 -10.08 16.45 -11.76
N LYS A 49 -9.42 17.36 -12.48
CA LYS A 49 -8.10 17.11 -13.09
C LYS A 49 -7.00 17.08 -12.04
N ALA A 50 -7.04 17.99 -11.06
CA ALA A 50 -6.11 18.02 -9.94
C ALA A 50 -6.22 16.76 -9.06
N GLN A 51 -7.44 16.34 -8.71
CA GLN A 51 -7.68 15.10 -7.96
C GLN A 51 -7.19 13.85 -8.72
N LYS A 52 -7.47 13.78 -10.03
CA LYS A 52 -6.97 12.68 -10.88
C LYS A 52 -5.45 12.62 -10.92
N GLN A 53 -4.77 13.76 -10.86
CA GLN A 53 -3.31 13.81 -10.85
C GLN A 53 -2.73 13.35 -9.51
N ALA A 54 -3.28 13.83 -8.39
CA ALA A 54 -2.92 13.35 -7.05
C ALA A 54 -3.10 11.83 -6.92
N LEU A 55 -4.21 11.29 -7.40
CA LEU A 55 -4.50 9.85 -7.36
C LEU A 55 -3.53 9.04 -8.25
N LYS A 56 -3.11 9.58 -9.40
CA LYS A 56 -2.07 8.95 -10.25
C LYS A 56 -0.73 8.88 -9.52
N GLU A 57 -0.37 9.90 -8.75
CA GLU A 57 0.88 9.94 -7.99
C GLU A 57 0.86 8.94 -6.84
N GLN A 58 -0.25 8.85 -6.10
CA GLN A 58 -0.46 7.82 -5.09
C GLN A 58 -0.31 6.41 -5.68
N ARG A 59 -1.03 6.10 -6.78
CA ARG A 59 -0.93 4.80 -7.45
C ARG A 59 0.47 4.50 -7.99
N LYS A 60 1.28 5.52 -8.31
CA LYS A 60 2.70 5.30 -8.69
C LYS A 60 3.53 4.91 -7.48
N ALA A 61 3.33 5.55 -6.35
CA ALA A 61 4.01 5.20 -5.10
C ALA A 61 3.67 3.78 -4.66
N GLU A 62 2.38 3.43 -4.65
CA GLU A 62 1.90 2.07 -4.31
C GLU A 62 2.47 1.00 -5.24
N ARG A 63 2.49 1.24 -6.56
CA ARG A 63 3.10 0.31 -7.52
C ARG A 63 4.60 0.12 -7.28
N LYS A 64 5.33 1.17 -6.89
CA LYS A 64 6.76 1.05 -6.55
C LYS A 64 6.95 0.20 -5.30
N GLN A 65 6.14 0.41 -4.27
CA GLN A 65 6.18 -0.40 -3.06
C GLN A 65 5.86 -1.87 -3.35
N ALA A 66 4.79 -2.14 -4.09
CA ALA A 66 4.43 -3.51 -4.49
C ALA A 66 5.54 -4.20 -5.29
N ARG A 67 6.20 -3.48 -6.21
CA ARG A 67 7.37 -4.00 -6.95
C ARG A 67 8.54 -4.30 -6.03
N GLN A 68 8.82 -3.44 -5.05
CA GLN A 68 9.90 -3.68 -4.10
C GLN A 68 9.65 -4.94 -3.27
N VAL A 69 8.43 -5.13 -2.77
CA VAL A 69 8.04 -6.32 -2.01
C VAL A 69 8.18 -7.58 -2.87
N ARG A 70 7.56 -7.61 -4.06
CA ARG A 70 7.64 -8.74 -4.99
C ARG A 70 9.09 -9.04 -5.42
N ASN A 71 9.89 -8.02 -5.69
CA ASN A 71 11.29 -8.20 -6.08
C ASN A 71 12.15 -8.71 -4.91
N ALA A 72 11.85 -8.31 -3.68
CA ALA A 72 12.55 -8.81 -2.50
C ALA A 72 12.26 -10.29 -2.26
N GLU A 73 10.99 -10.69 -2.36
CA GLU A 73 10.57 -12.10 -2.28
C GLU A 73 11.23 -12.93 -3.39
N LEU A 74 11.17 -12.46 -4.63
CA LEU A 74 11.77 -13.14 -5.78
C LEU A 74 13.29 -13.32 -5.61
N LYS A 75 14.00 -12.28 -5.18
CA LYS A 75 15.44 -12.38 -4.85
C LYS A 75 15.72 -13.34 -3.70
N ASN A 76 14.81 -13.47 -2.74
CA ASN A 76 14.98 -14.42 -1.65
C ASN A 76 14.89 -15.86 -2.18
N LEU A 77 13.93 -16.14 -3.05
CA LEU A 77 13.79 -17.43 -3.72
C LEU A 77 15.00 -17.75 -4.62
N GLU A 78 15.47 -16.77 -5.40
CA GLU A 78 16.66 -16.90 -6.26
C GLU A 78 17.93 -17.25 -5.48
N ARG A 79 18.17 -16.58 -4.36
CA ARG A 79 19.30 -16.92 -3.48
C ARG A 79 19.22 -18.33 -2.93
N ASN A 80 18.01 -18.89 -2.83
CA ASN A 80 17.78 -20.23 -2.30
C ASN A 80 17.67 -21.31 -3.40
N GLY A 81 17.93 -20.96 -4.66
CA GLY A 81 18.05 -21.91 -5.78
C GLY A 81 16.89 -21.90 -6.78
N TYR A 82 15.91 -21.00 -6.64
CA TYR A 82 14.80 -20.86 -7.59
C TYR A 82 15.10 -19.77 -8.63
N GLY A 83 15.33 -20.13 -9.89
CA GLY A 83 15.55 -19.15 -10.95
C GLY A 83 16.05 -19.77 -12.25
N PRO A 84 16.39 -18.94 -13.26
CA PRO A 84 16.76 -19.39 -14.60
C PRO A 84 18.06 -20.20 -14.67
N GLN A 85 18.81 -20.23 -13.57
CA GLN A 85 20.09 -20.94 -13.48
C GLN A 85 19.90 -22.42 -13.14
N ALA A 86 18.73 -22.79 -12.63
CA ALA A 86 18.36 -24.18 -12.39
C ALA A 86 17.90 -24.82 -13.69
N ALA A 87 18.05 -26.14 -13.80
CA ALA A 87 17.51 -26.87 -14.93
C ALA A 87 15.97 -26.94 -14.84
N PRO A 88 15.23 -26.90 -15.97
CA PRO A 88 13.76 -26.83 -15.95
C PRO A 88 13.07 -27.99 -15.23
N ASP A 89 13.67 -29.17 -15.25
CA ASP A 89 13.25 -30.38 -14.54
C ASP A 89 13.32 -30.22 -13.01
N GLN A 90 14.18 -29.32 -12.51
CA GLN A 90 14.38 -29.09 -11.08
C GLN A 90 13.44 -28.02 -10.49
N TYR A 91 12.72 -27.27 -11.33
CA TYR A 91 11.91 -26.12 -10.89
C TYR A 91 10.83 -26.44 -9.86
N PRO A 92 10.06 -27.54 -9.98
CA PRO A 92 9.04 -27.86 -8.99
C PRO A 92 9.62 -28.04 -7.58
N GLU A 93 10.72 -28.79 -7.46
CA GLU A 93 11.39 -29.04 -6.19
C GLU A 93 12.15 -27.80 -5.68
N ASN A 94 12.78 -27.05 -6.58
CA ASN A 94 13.53 -25.85 -6.22
C ASN A 94 12.63 -24.76 -5.65
N LEU A 95 11.39 -24.62 -6.12
CA LEU A 95 10.40 -23.70 -5.53
C LEU A 95 10.14 -24.06 -4.07
N LEU A 96 9.76 -25.31 -3.79
CA LEU A 96 9.43 -25.77 -2.43
C LEU A 96 10.63 -25.64 -1.47
N ASN A 97 11.82 -25.99 -1.96
CA ASN A 97 13.06 -25.87 -1.18
C ASN A 97 13.45 -24.41 -0.95
N ALA A 98 13.28 -23.54 -1.95
CA ALA A 98 13.55 -22.12 -1.83
C ALA A 98 12.60 -21.44 -0.84
N GLU A 99 11.32 -21.78 -0.87
CA GLU A 99 10.33 -21.31 0.10
C GLU A 99 10.70 -21.73 1.53
N ARG A 100 11.00 -23.03 1.74
CA ARG A 100 11.41 -23.57 3.06
C ARG A 100 12.67 -22.88 3.61
N LYS A 101 13.64 -22.56 2.75
CA LYS A 101 14.88 -21.86 3.13
C LYS A 101 14.68 -20.35 3.28
N SER A 102 13.70 -19.77 2.59
CA SER A 102 13.37 -18.34 2.61
C SER A 102 12.60 -17.94 3.85
N ALA A 103 11.88 -18.89 4.45
CA ALA A 103 11.25 -18.71 5.74
C ALA A 103 12.33 -18.23 6.71
N PRO A 104 12.11 -17.13 7.45
CA PRO A 104 13.03 -16.78 8.51
C PRO A 104 13.13 -18.01 9.38
N GLN A 105 14.34 -18.58 9.49
CA GLN A 105 14.63 -19.58 10.50
C GLN A 105 14.18 -18.92 11.78
N LYS A 106 13.01 -19.30 12.28
CA LYS A 106 12.57 -18.86 13.59
C LYS A 106 13.66 -19.39 14.47
N ALA A 107 14.58 -18.51 14.86
CA ALA A 107 15.74 -18.86 15.62
C ALA A 107 15.19 -19.69 16.75
N ILE A 108 15.41 -21.00 16.68
CA ILE A 108 15.20 -21.85 17.83
C ILE A 108 16.19 -21.23 18.80
N PRO A 109 15.73 -20.57 19.88
CA PRO A 109 16.67 -20.08 20.86
C PRO A 109 17.47 -21.29 21.27
N VAL A 110 18.76 -21.29 20.93
CA VAL A 110 19.70 -22.30 21.39
C VAL A 110 19.61 -22.23 22.91
N GLY A 111 18.85 -23.16 23.49
CA GLY A 111 18.76 -23.32 24.94
C GLY A 111 20.19 -23.48 25.48
N PRO A 112 20.50 -22.96 26.68
CA PRO A 112 21.85 -22.98 27.19
C PRO A 112 22.41 -24.40 27.12
N ALA A 113 23.60 -24.53 26.55
CA ALA A 113 24.32 -25.78 26.45
C ALA A 113 24.34 -26.47 27.82
N SER A 114 23.61 -27.58 27.96
CA SER A 114 23.75 -28.47 29.10
C SER A 114 25.02 -29.27 28.87
N SER A 115 26.11 -28.81 29.48
CA SER A 115 27.32 -29.60 29.71
C SER A 115 26.95 -30.83 30.56
N ASN A 116 27.24 -32.02 30.05
CA ASN A 116 27.37 -33.25 30.84
C ASN A 116 28.86 -33.46 31.16
#